data_AF-A0A7W5EEL4-F1
#
_entry.id   AF-A0A7W5EEL4-F1
#
_cell.length_a   1.000
_cell.length_b   1.000
_cell.length_c   1.000
_cell.angle_alpha   90.00
_cell.angle_beta   90.00
_cell.angle_gamma   90.00
#
_symmetry.space_group_name_H-M   'P 1'
#
loop_
_entity.id
_entity.type
_entity.pdbx_description
1 polymer ?
#
loop_
_entity_poly.entity_id
_entity_poly.type
_entity_poly.pdbx_seq_one_letter_code
_entity_poly.pdbx_strand_id
1 'polypeptide(L)'
;MADLSISQLLVVDPITGAPSPFASQIRITSDSRTGTAASNYNGSPGVGIGDASITDTRTDGTTAAVDVRYRAAGPDAGTVNAIYGGSAENNTTANFVQNVGNFALGDMNITGNALAGGANGLTRADSSADTPNASGGANATILNGVTVITDFVAGTTADLAFALTYDAFVSAFVDALLPANQDSLASGAITFNLTLRNLTTGVTLLNWSPEALNQGFQSTGFDENALHDSAGTILSQTIGVVANNRYSLVINQASNSTIQLQAVPEPESLLLVGLGLLAMGVTARRKRLQ
;
A
#
# COMPACT_ATOMS: atom_id res chain seq x y z
N MET A 1 -7.33 -5.17 0.94
CA MET A 1 -5.98 -5.58 0.49
C MET A 1 -5.53 -4.64 -0.61
N ALA A 2 -4.26 -4.25 -0.57
CA ALA A 2 -3.63 -3.39 -1.56
C ALA A 2 -2.15 -3.77 -1.69
N ASP A 3 -1.73 -4.12 -2.90
CA ASP A 3 -0.36 -4.43 -3.26
C ASP A 3 0.04 -3.66 -4.51
N LEU A 4 1.22 -3.06 -4.47
CA LEU A 4 1.82 -2.40 -5.61
C LEU A 4 3.29 -2.77 -5.65
N SER A 5 3.64 -3.56 -6.66
CA SER A 5 5.00 -3.97 -6.98
C SER A 5 5.46 -3.27 -8.24
N ILE A 6 6.56 -2.54 -8.14
CA ILE A 6 7.33 -1.99 -9.24
C ILE A 6 8.56 -2.87 -9.38
N SER A 7 8.56 -3.73 -10.40
CA SER A 7 9.70 -4.61 -10.70
C SER A 7 10.78 -3.88 -11.48
N GLN A 8 10.44 -2.76 -12.12
CA GLN A 8 11.39 -1.91 -12.81
C GLN A 8 10.84 -0.49 -13.04
N LEU A 9 11.62 0.52 -12.69
CA LEU A 9 11.45 1.90 -13.14
C LEU A 9 12.77 2.39 -13.74
N LEU A 10 12.76 2.82 -14.99
CA LEU A 10 13.96 3.29 -15.69
C LEU A 10 13.70 4.53 -16.56
N VAL A 11 14.75 5.29 -16.84
CA VAL A 11 14.75 6.31 -17.89
C VAL A 11 15.02 5.65 -19.24
N VAL A 12 14.15 5.93 -20.21
CA VAL A 12 14.23 5.40 -21.57
C VAL A 12 14.36 6.51 -22.61
N ASP A 13 14.90 6.13 -23.76
CA ASP A 13 14.75 6.90 -25.00
C ASP A 13 13.29 6.79 -25.48
N PRO A 14 12.60 7.92 -25.72
CA PRO A 14 11.17 7.93 -26.04
C PRO A 14 10.84 7.38 -27.43
N ILE A 15 11.83 7.25 -28.32
CA ILE A 15 11.67 6.73 -29.69
C ILE A 15 11.88 5.22 -29.70
N THR A 16 12.93 4.74 -29.02
CA THR A 16 13.33 3.33 -29.09
C THR A 16 12.85 2.49 -27.91
N GLY A 17 12.46 3.12 -26.79
CA GLY A 17 12.12 2.44 -25.54
C GLY A 17 13.31 1.76 -24.85
N ALA A 18 14.52 1.86 -25.43
CA ALA A 18 15.73 1.34 -24.82
C ALA A 18 16.15 2.19 -23.62
N PRO A 19 16.93 1.64 -22.66
CA PRO A 19 17.53 2.44 -21.61
C PRO A 19 18.22 3.68 -22.20
N SER A 20 17.91 4.86 -21.65
CA SER A 20 18.33 6.11 -22.25
C SER A 20 19.85 6.16 -22.37
N PRO A 21 20.41 6.47 -23.56
CA PRO A 21 21.86 6.58 -23.72
C PRO A 21 22.45 7.70 -22.83
N PHE A 22 21.59 8.63 -22.39
CA PHE A 22 21.94 9.71 -21.50
C PHE A 22 22.04 9.29 -20.03
N ALA A 23 21.54 8.11 -19.63
CA ALA A 23 21.59 7.64 -18.25
C ALA A 23 23.02 7.63 -17.67
N SER A 24 24.01 7.30 -18.51
CA SER A 24 25.44 7.34 -18.14
C SER A 24 26.00 8.75 -17.88
N GLN A 25 25.30 9.80 -18.31
CA GLN A 25 25.65 11.21 -18.11
C GLN A 25 24.91 11.83 -16.92
N ILE A 26 24.00 11.06 -16.29
CA ILE A 26 23.24 11.51 -15.13
C ILE A 26 24.08 11.28 -13.88
N ARG A 27 24.56 12.37 -13.26
CA ARG A 27 25.32 12.31 -12.00
C ARG A 27 24.42 12.56 -10.80
N ILE A 28 24.07 11.50 -10.08
CA ILE A 28 23.32 11.61 -8.82
C ILE A 28 24.18 12.36 -7.78
N THR A 29 23.68 13.46 -7.22
CA THR A 29 24.37 14.21 -6.16
C THR A 29 23.86 13.89 -4.76
N SER A 30 22.58 13.54 -4.64
CA SER A 30 22.00 12.97 -3.41
C SER A 30 20.92 11.96 -3.77
N ASP A 31 20.67 11.00 -2.88
CA ASP A 31 19.52 10.09 -2.91
C ASP A 31 18.96 9.99 -1.50
N SER A 32 17.65 10.04 -1.34
CA SER A 32 17.01 9.94 -0.02
C SER A 32 15.72 9.15 -0.14
N ARG A 33 15.48 8.25 0.80
CA ARG A 33 14.29 7.41 0.83
C ARG A 33 13.77 7.32 2.24
N THR A 34 12.46 7.40 2.36
CA THR A 34 11.78 7.16 3.63
C THR A 34 10.73 6.10 3.42
N GLY A 35 10.88 5.00 4.14
CA GLY A 35 9.91 3.93 4.22
C GLY A 35 9.14 4.00 5.52
N THR A 36 7.86 3.68 5.45
CA THR A 36 7.01 3.48 6.63
C THR A 36 6.08 2.31 6.41
N ALA A 37 6.00 1.42 7.39
CA ALA A 37 5.00 0.38 7.44
C ALA A 37 4.37 0.41 8.83
N ALA A 38 3.06 0.26 8.90
CA ALA A 38 2.30 0.21 10.13
C ALA A 38 1.08 -0.69 9.97
N SER A 39 0.69 -1.30 11.08
CA SER A 39 -0.59 -2.01 11.17
C SER A 39 -1.19 -1.82 12.55
N ASN A 40 -2.50 -1.99 12.62
CA ASN A 40 -3.27 -1.99 13.86
C ASN A 40 -4.41 -2.99 13.73
N TYR A 41 -4.68 -3.72 14.80
CA TYR A 41 -5.84 -4.59 14.89
C TYR A 41 -6.46 -4.46 16.28
N ASN A 42 -7.74 -4.08 16.34
CA ASN A 42 -8.50 -3.82 17.58
C ASN A 42 -7.78 -2.89 18.57
N GLY A 43 -7.13 -1.84 18.06
CA GLY A 43 -6.37 -0.89 18.87
C GLY A 43 -4.97 -1.39 19.28
N SER A 44 -4.63 -2.65 19.03
CA SER A 44 -3.28 -3.17 19.23
C SER A 44 -2.39 -2.80 18.04
N PRO A 45 -1.29 -2.06 18.23
CA PRO A 45 -0.34 -1.79 17.16
C PRO A 45 0.35 -3.08 16.71
N GLY A 46 0.69 -3.14 15.43
CA GLY A 46 1.43 -4.24 14.85
C GLY A 46 2.86 -4.30 15.34
N VAL A 47 3.34 -5.52 15.53
CA VAL A 47 4.73 -5.82 15.88
C VAL A 47 5.45 -6.38 14.66
N GLY A 48 6.76 -6.16 14.62
CA GLY A 48 7.62 -6.54 13.50
C GLY A 48 9.09 -6.40 13.88
N ILE A 49 9.98 -6.86 13.02
CA ILE A 49 11.43 -6.78 13.26
C ILE A 49 11.94 -5.39 12.87
N GLY A 50 12.83 -4.80 13.67
CA GLY A 50 13.47 -3.51 13.34
C GLY A 50 12.57 -2.30 13.52
N ASP A 51 12.90 -1.19 12.83
CA ASP A 51 12.19 0.09 12.93
C ASP A 51 10.99 0.19 11.98
N ALA A 52 9.88 0.78 12.42
CA ALA A 52 8.64 0.93 11.63
C ALA A 52 8.72 2.09 10.61
N SER A 53 9.77 2.90 10.73
CA SER A 53 10.12 3.94 9.78
C SER A 53 11.63 3.97 9.65
N ILE A 54 12.11 3.90 8.42
CA ILE A 54 13.54 3.93 8.09
C ILE A 54 13.74 5.02 7.07
N THR A 55 14.76 5.85 7.27
CA THR A 55 15.22 6.81 6.28
C THR A 55 16.68 6.53 5.96
N ASP A 56 17.00 6.35 4.68
CA ASP A 56 18.38 6.29 4.18
C ASP A 56 18.61 7.50 3.29
N THR A 57 19.66 8.27 3.59
CA THR A 57 20.07 9.45 2.84
C THR A 57 21.54 9.30 2.46
N ARG A 58 21.82 9.38 1.16
CA ARG A 58 23.15 9.29 0.55
C ARG A 58 23.48 10.59 -0.15
N THR A 59 24.68 11.11 0.10
CA THR A 59 25.22 12.33 -0.54
C THR A 59 26.52 12.06 -1.30
N ASP A 60 26.89 10.78 -1.42
CA ASP A 60 28.11 10.30 -2.07
C ASP A 60 27.84 9.84 -3.52
N GLY A 61 26.62 10.04 -4.03
CA GLY A 61 26.19 9.57 -5.34
C GLY A 61 25.82 8.09 -5.39
N THR A 62 25.83 7.38 -4.26
CA THR A 62 25.29 6.02 -4.17
C THR A 62 23.76 6.03 -4.05
N THR A 63 23.16 4.87 -4.28
CA THR A 63 21.72 4.66 -4.21
C THR A 63 21.31 4.36 -2.77
N ALA A 64 20.36 5.11 -2.23
CA ALA A 64 19.74 4.81 -0.95
C ALA A 64 18.88 3.55 -1.06
N ALA A 65 18.69 2.81 0.02
CA ALA A 65 17.75 1.69 0.05
C ALA A 65 17.02 1.65 1.40
N VAL A 66 15.75 1.28 1.37
CA VAL A 66 14.94 1.16 2.58
C VAL A 66 14.10 -0.10 2.51
N ASP A 67 14.18 -0.89 3.57
CA ASP A 67 13.43 -2.12 3.73
C ASP A 67 12.76 -2.07 5.11
N VAL A 68 11.50 -1.62 5.14
CA VAL A 68 10.73 -1.64 6.39
C VAL A 68 9.99 -2.96 6.44
N ARG A 69 10.62 -3.86 7.18
CA ARG A 69 10.12 -5.18 7.53
C ARG A 69 8.66 -5.18 7.95
N TYR A 70 8.01 -6.32 7.74
CA TYR A 70 6.57 -6.45 7.97
C TYR A 70 6.16 -5.97 9.36
N ARG A 71 4.99 -5.35 9.44
CA ARG A 71 4.29 -5.01 10.68
C ARG A 71 2.98 -5.74 10.69
N ALA A 72 2.81 -6.67 11.62
CA ALA A 72 1.59 -7.46 11.71
C ALA A 72 0.92 -7.31 13.07
N ALA A 73 -0.40 -7.15 13.05
CA ALA A 73 -1.28 -7.10 14.21
C ALA A 73 -2.40 -8.13 14.06
N GLY A 74 -2.97 -8.61 15.16
CA GLY A 74 -4.07 -9.57 15.19
C GLY A 74 -3.65 -10.99 15.55
N PRO A 75 -4.60 -11.85 15.95
CA PRO A 75 -4.32 -13.20 16.42
C PRO A 75 -3.72 -14.12 15.34
N ASP A 76 -4.02 -13.86 14.05
CA ASP A 76 -3.57 -14.70 12.93
C ASP A 76 -2.31 -14.15 12.23
N ALA A 77 -1.75 -13.05 12.74
CA ALA A 77 -0.59 -12.36 12.18
C ALA A 77 0.62 -13.29 11.94
N GLY A 78 0.92 -14.20 12.87
CA GLY A 78 2.05 -15.14 12.73
C GLY A 78 1.85 -16.15 11.60
N THR A 79 0.63 -16.64 11.42
CA THR A 79 0.27 -17.59 10.36
C THR A 79 0.30 -16.93 9.00
N VAL A 80 -0.26 -15.73 8.89
CA VAL A 80 -0.29 -14.95 7.64
C VAL A 80 1.12 -14.55 7.22
N ASN A 81 1.97 -14.15 8.18
CA ASN A 81 3.37 -13.87 7.89
C ASN A 81 4.09 -15.07 7.26
N ALA A 82 3.84 -16.30 7.76
CA ALA A 82 4.45 -17.50 7.19
C ALA A 82 4.03 -17.75 5.72
N ILE A 83 2.79 -17.41 5.34
CA ILE A 83 2.31 -17.50 3.95
C ILE A 83 3.05 -16.49 3.06
N TYR A 84 3.35 -15.31 3.60
CA TYR A 84 4.10 -14.26 2.90
C TYR A 84 5.62 -14.46 2.88
N GLY A 85 6.10 -15.68 3.14
CA GLY A 85 7.52 -16.02 3.12
C GLY A 85 8.19 -15.99 4.48
N GLY A 86 7.47 -15.64 5.55
CA GLY A 86 7.95 -15.63 6.92
C GLY A 86 9.04 -14.59 7.11
N SER A 87 10.27 -15.04 7.31
CA SER A 87 11.46 -14.16 7.39
C SER A 87 11.98 -13.74 6.00
N ALA A 88 11.50 -14.37 4.92
CA ALA A 88 11.79 -13.99 3.55
C ALA A 88 10.70 -13.00 3.09
N GLU A 89 10.94 -11.72 3.37
CA GLU A 89 10.06 -10.59 3.05
C GLU A 89 9.98 -10.33 1.53
N ASN A 90 8.97 -9.58 1.10
CA ASN A 90 8.72 -9.20 -0.31
C ASN A 90 8.13 -10.29 -1.23
N ASN A 91 7.30 -11.20 -0.70
CA ASN A 91 6.62 -12.18 -1.54
C ASN A 91 5.53 -11.53 -2.41
N THR A 92 5.78 -11.30 -3.70
CA THR A 92 4.83 -10.69 -4.64
C THR A 92 3.82 -11.65 -5.26
N THR A 93 3.77 -12.92 -4.84
CA THR A 93 3.03 -13.99 -5.56
C THR A 93 1.73 -14.43 -4.90
N ALA A 94 1.46 -14.01 -3.65
CA ALA A 94 0.25 -14.37 -2.94
C ALA A 94 -0.66 -13.13 -2.78
N ASN A 95 -1.79 -13.13 -3.46
CA ASN A 95 -2.87 -12.16 -3.26
C ASN A 95 -4.08 -12.89 -2.65
N PHE A 96 -4.57 -12.44 -1.51
CA PHE A 96 -5.76 -13.03 -0.88
C PHE A 96 -7.02 -12.36 -1.43
N VAL A 97 -7.88 -13.17 -2.04
CA VAL A 97 -9.22 -12.77 -2.49
C VAL A 97 -10.32 -13.17 -1.50
N GLN A 98 -9.94 -13.82 -0.39
CA GLN A 98 -10.85 -14.29 0.66
C GLN A 98 -10.22 -14.05 2.03
N ASN A 99 -11.06 -14.04 3.06
CA ASN A 99 -10.63 -13.94 4.44
C ASN A 99 -9.78 -15.15 4.83
N VAL A 100 -8.55 -14.92 5.29
CA VAL A 100 -7.59 -15.94 5.75
C VAL A 100 -7.27 -15.82 7.24
N GLY A 101 -8.10 -15.08 7.98
CA GLY A 101 -7.99 -14.85 9.40
C GLY A 101 -8.17 -13.38 9.80
N ASN A 102 -7.91 -13.13 11.07
CA ASN A 102 -8.01 -11.84 11.74
C ASN A 102 -6.63 -11.19 11.87
N PHE A 103 -6.32 -10.27 10.96
CA PHE A 103 -5.02 -9.61 10.95
C PHE A 103 -5.04 -8.24 10.26
N ALA A 104 -3.99 -7.48 10.51
CA ALA A 104 -3.56 -6.36 9.68
C ALA A 104 -2.05 -6.47 9.45
N LEU A 105 -1.60 -6.35 8.21
CA LEU A 105 -0.21 -6.51 7.81
C LEU A 105 0.20 -5.38 6.87
N GLY A 106 1.29 -4.68 7.19
CA GLY A 106 1.95 -3.73 6.29
C GLY A 106 3.38 -4.17 6.03
N ASP A 107 3.84 -4.11 4.78
CA ASP A 107 5.21 -4.44 4.37
C ASP A 107 5.65 -3.50 3.24
N MET A 108 6.93 -3.14 3.21
CA MET A 108 7.48 -2.38 2.10
C MET A 108 8.98 -2.56 1.94
N ASN A 109 9.41 -2.50 0.67
CA ASN A 109 10.82 -2.48 0.30
C ASN A 109 11.06 -1.57 -0.90
N ILE A 110 12.18 -0.85 -0.91
CA ILE A 110 12.63 -0.08 -2.05
C ILE A 110 14.14 -0.20 -2.24
N THR A 111 14.54 -0.56 -3.46
CA THR A 111 15.94 -0.75 -3.86
C THR A 111 16.20 -0.22 -5.26
N GLY A 112 17.48 -0.02 -5.64
CA GLY A 112 17.85 0.47 -6.97
C GLY A 112 17.44 1.92 -7.24
N ASN A 113 17.93 2.56 -8.29
CA ASN A 113 17.61 3.96 -8.61
C ASN A 113 17.23 4.08 -10.10
N ALA A 114 16.11 4.76 -10.37
CA ALA A 114 15.57 4.93 -11.72
C ALA A 114 16.56 5.58 -12.70
N LEU A 115 17.49 6.37 -12.16
CA LEU A 115 18.53 7.09 -12.89
C LEU A 115 19.86 6.33 -12.96
N ALA A 116 20.06 5.27 -12.15
CA ALA A 116 21.30 4.49 -12.08
C ALA A 116 21.06 2.99 -12.34
N GLY A 117 20.32 2.67 -13.40
CA GLY A 117 20.15 1.30 -13.90
C GLY A 117 18.85 0.61 -13.53
N GLY A 118 17.97 1.26 -12.76
CA GLY A 118 16.63 0.80 -12.47
C GLY A 118 16.30 0.85 -10.97
N ALA A 119 15.06 1.18 -10.64
CA ALA A 119 14.52 1.09 -9.28
C ALA A 119 13.41 0.05 -9.18
N ASN A 120 13.34 -0.60 -8.03
CA ASN A 120 12.30 -1.54 -7.66
C ASN A 120 11.65 -1.07 -6.35
N GLY A 121 10.35 -1.24 -6.22
CA GLY A 121 9.59 -0.84 -5.05
C GLY A 121 8.43 -1.79 -4.78
N LEU A 122 8.13 -2.04 -3.51
CA LEU A 122 7.01 -2.85 -3.08
C LEU A 122 6.31 -2.12 -1.92
N THR A 123 5.00 -1.91 -2.03
CA THR A 123 4.14 -1.54 -0.90
C THR A 123 3.01 -2.52 -0.80
N ARG A 124 2.82 -3.09 0.39
CA ARG A 124 1.70 -3.98 0.68
C ARG A 124 0.98 -3.58 1.96
N ALA A 125 -0.34 -3.52 1.89
CA ALA A 125 -1.20 -3.33 3.04
C ALA A 125 -2.40 -4.27 2.96
N ASP A 126 -2.52 -5.14 3.95
CA ASP A 126 -3.57 -6.14 4.04
C ASP A 126 -4.28 -6.04 5.38
N SER A 127 -5.58 -6.27 5.37
CA SER A 127 -6.37 -6.36 6.59
C SER A 127 -7.54 -7.28 6.32
N SER A 128 -7.87 -8.10 7.32
CA SER A 128 -8.94 -9.07 7.25
C SER A 128 -9.51 -9.31 8.64
N ALA A 129 -10.82 -9.54 8.73
CA ALA A 129 -11.47 -10.00 9.95
C ALA A 129 -12.73 -10.80 9.66
N ASP A 130 -12.94 -11.88 10.42
CA ASP A 130 -14.17 -12.68 10.44
C ASP A 130 -14.94 -12.59 11.77
N THR A 131 -14.37 -11.92 12.78
CA THR A 131 -14.97 -11.82 14.11
C THR A 131 -15.78 -10.53 14.29
N PRO A 132 -16.96 -10.59 14.93
CA PRO A 132 -17.74 -9.39 15.23
C PRO A 132 -16.96 -8.42 16.12
N ASN A 133 -17.16 -7.11 15.91
CA ASN A 133 -16.42 -6.02 16.59
C ASN A 133 -14.92 -5.98 16.29
N ALA A 134 -14.50 -6.56 15.17
CA ALA A 134 -13.14 -6.42 14.68
C ALA A 134 -12.95 -5.11 13.90
N SER A 135 -11.84 -4.44 14.11
CA SER A 135 -11.35 -3.34 13.30
C SER A 135 -9.87 -3.53 13.06
N GLY A 136 -9.41 -3.20 11.86
CA GLY A 136 -8.02 -3.38 11.48
C GLY A 136 -7.65 -2.39 10.39
N GLY A 137 -6.44 -1.89 10.44
CA GLY A 137 -5.91 -1.00 9.41
C GLY A 137 -4.46 -1.31 9.18
N ALA A 138 -4.06 -1.39 7.92
CA ALA A 138 -2.67 -1.48 7.52
C ALA A 138 -2.35 -0.35 6.55
N ASN A 139 -1.17 0.21 6.70
CA ASN A 139 -0.61 1.17 5.78
C ASN A 139 0.84 0.76 5.52
N ALA A 140 1.19 0.69 4.24
CA ALA A 140 2.57 0.68 3.80
C ALA A 140 2.76 1.83 2.82
N THR A 141 3.50 2.84 3.25
CA THR A 141 3.81 4.00 2.44
C THR A 141 5.30 4.03 2.17
N ILE A 142 5.66 3.93 0.89
CA ILE A 142 6.97 4.33 0.39
C ILE A 142 6.86 5.81 0.04
N LEU A 143 7.35 6.64 0.95
CA LEU A 143 7.67 8.01 0.60
C LEU A 143 9.05 7.96 -0.08
N ASN A 144 9.06 7.67 -1.38
CA ASN A 144 10.23 7.83 -2.21
C ASN A 144 10.44 9.32 -2.53
N GLY A 145 10.55 10.10 -1.45
CA GLY A 145 11.11 11.44 -1.43
C GLY A 145 12.58 11.38 -1.76
N VAL A 146 12.89 10.81 -2.91
CA VAL A 146 14.04 11.11 -3.71
C VAL A 146 13.99 12.63 -3.91
N THR A 147 14.62 13.32 -2.96
CA THR A 147 15.42 14.47 -3.32
C THR A 147 16.70 13.90 -3.90
N VAL A 148 16.56 13.18 -5.02
CA VAL A 148 17.58 13.22 -6.03
C VAL A 148 17.39 14.59 -6.64
N ILE A 149 18.01 15.57 -5.98
CA ILE A 149 18.73 16.56 -6.76
C ILE A 149 19.75 15.70 -7.50
N THR A 150 19.41 15.33 -8.74
CA THR A 150 20.46 15.00 -9.67
C THR A 150 20.79 16.34 -10.27
N ASP A 151 21.93 16.89 -9.86
CA ASP A 151 22.60 17.86 -10.70
C ASP A 151 23.23 17.09 -11.85
N PHE A 152 22.40 16.72 -12.82
CA PHE A 152 22.92 16.23 -14.08
C PHE A 152 23.05 17.41 -15.01
N VAL A 153 24.29 17.74 -15.31
CA VAL A 153 24.57 18.40 -16.57
C VAL A 153 24.24 17.38 -17.64
N ALA A 154 23.09 17.52 -18.31
CA ALA A 154 22.93 16.81 -19.58
C ALA A 154 24.12 17.26 -20.45
N GLY A 155 24.97 16.33 -20.92
CA GLY A 155 26.11 16.71 -21.77
C GLY A 155 25.63 17.39 -23.06
N THR A 156 24.37 17.11 -23.42
CA THR A 156 23.61 17.66 -24.53
C THR A 156 22.14 17.79 -24.14
N THR A 157 21.40 18.71 -24.75
CA THR A 157 19.93 18.72 -24.68
C THR A 157 19.37 17.42 -25.24
N ALA A 158 18.41 16.82 -24.55
CA ALA A 158 17.87 15.50 -24.89
C ALA A 158 16.40 15.35 -24.49
N ASP A 159 15.71 14.46 -25.18
CA ASP A 159 14.37 14.00 -24.81
C ASP A 159 14.45 12.66 -24.09
N LEU A 160 13.68 12.50 -23.01
CA LEU A 160 13.60 11.26 -22.24
C LEU A 160 12.16 10.94 -21.82
N ALA A 161 11.91 9.69 -21.47
CA ALA A 161 10.68 9.26 -20.81
C ALA A 161 11.01 8.27 -19.68
N PHE A 162 10.03 7.97 -18.84
CA PHE A 162 10.12 6.93 -17.82
C PHE A 162 9.33 5.71 -18.27
N ALA A 163 9.95 4.54 -18.18
CA ALA A 163 9.26 3.25 -18.32
C ALA A 163 9.13 2.61 -16.93
N LEU A 164 7.90 2.19 -16.61
CA LEU A 164 7.56 1.58 -15.35
C LEU A 164 6.88 0.24 -15.62
N THR A 165 7.49 -0.84 -15.15
CA THR A 165 6.92 -2.19 -15.14
C THR A 165 6.36 -2.48 -13.76
N TYR A 166 5.08 -2.84 -13.71
CA TYR A 166 4.34 -3.00 -12.47
C TYR A 166 3.49 -4.27 -12.44
N ASP A 167 3.12 -4.62 -11.22
CA ASP A 167 2.06 -5.55 -10.84
C ASP A 167 1.26 -4.88 -9.72
N ALA A 168 -0.02 -4.61 -9.95
CA ALA A 168 -0.88 -3.84 -9.09
C ALA A 168 -2.14 -4.65 -8.77
N PHE A 169 -2.40 -4.83 -7.48
CA PHE A 169 -3.55 -5.57 -6.98
C PHE A 169 -4.26 -4.77 -5.89
N VAL A 170 -5.56 -4.55 -6.06
CA VAL A 170 -6.42 -3.92 -5.05
C VAL A 170 -7.71 -4.69 -4.93
N SER A 171 -8.11 -5.01 -3.71
CA SER A 171 -9.41 -5.62 -3.46
C SER A 171 -10.04 -5.10 -2.19
N ALA A 172 -11.35 -4.84 -2.27
CA ALA A 172 -12.25 -4.62 -1.15
C ALA A 172 -13.36 -5.67 -1.24
N PHE A 173 -13.46 -6.51 -0.22
CA PHE A 173 -14.37 -7.65 -0.19
C PHE A 173 -15.05 -7.77 1.16
N VAL A 174 -16.38 -7.92 1.12
CA VAL A 174 -17.27 -8.25 2.24
C VAL A 174 -18.00 -9.55 1.89
N ASP A 175 -18.03 -10.51 2.81
CA ASP A 175 -18.69 -11.81 2.59
C ASP A 175 -20.22 -11.65 2.56
N ALA A 176 -20.88 -12.30 1.59
CA ALA A 176 -22.34 -12.34 1.48
C ALA A 176 -23.03 -13.07 2.65
N LEU A 177 -22.28 -13.87 3.41
CA LEU A 177 -22.75 -14.53 4.62
C LEU A 177 -22.78 -13.60 5.83
N LEU A 178 -22.18 -12.40 5.75
CA LEU A 178 -22.33 -11.41 6.80
C LEU A 178 -23.78 -10.90 6.83
N PRO A 179 -24.41 -10.80 8.02
CA PRO A 179 -25.77 -10.28 8.12
C PRO A 179 -25.86 -8.85 7.57
N ALA A 180 -26.88 -8.57 6.75
CA ALA A 180 -27.12 -7.26 6.14
C ALA A 180 -27.29 -6.09 7.13
N ASN A 181 -27.36 -6.39 8.43
CA ASN A 181 -27.54 -5.43 9.51
C ASN A 181 -26.22 -5.18 10.26
N GLN A 182 -25.08 -5.71 9.81
CA GLN A 182 -23.77 -5.40 10.40
C GLN A 182 -23.13 -4.27 9.62
N ASP A 183 -22.62 -3.26 10.34
CA ASP A 183 -21.81 -2.21 9.74
C ASP A 183 -20.45 -2.82 9.39
N SER A 184 -20.33 -3.26 8.14
CA SER A 184 -19.11 -3.81 7.56
C SER A 184 -18.47 -2.80 6.62
N LEU A 185 -17.15 -2.79 6.60
CA LEU A 185 -16.33 -1.96 5.73
C LEU A 185 -15.06 -2.73 5.41
N ALA A 186 -14.78 -2.87 4.13
CA ALA A 186 -13.48 -3.24 3.62
C ALA A 186 -13.03 -2.18 2.62
N SER A 187 -11.77 -1.77 2.69
CA SER A 187 -11.17 -0.88 1.72
C SER A 187 -9.73 -1.27 1.39
N GLY A 188 -9.34 -0.96 0.17
CA GLY A 188 -7.99 -1.10 -0.33
C GLY A 188 -7.70 0.05 -1.29
N ALA A 189 -6.50 0.61 -1.24
CA ALA A 189 -6.09 1.64 -2.18
C ALA A 189 -4.58 1.58 -2.44
N ILE A 190 -4.21 1.80 -3.69
CA ILE A 190 -2.84 2.05 -4.12
C ILE A 190 -2.76 3.42 -4.76
N THR A 191 -1.62 4.09 -4.57
CA THR A 191 -1.32 5.36 -5.23
C THR A 191 0.12 5.39 -5.70
N PHE A 192 0.34 5.97 -6.87
CA PHE A 192 1.65 6.22 -7.42
C PHE A 192 1.71 7.57 -8.13
N ASN A 193 2.73 8.38 -7.82
CA ASN A 193 3.00 9.63 -8.52
C ASN A 193 4.50 9.85 -8.72
N LEU A 194 4.89 10.36 -9.88
CA LEU A 194 6.25 10.75 -10.21
C LEU A 194 6.27 12.20 -10.69
N THR A 195 7.09 13.04 -10.06
CA THR A 195 7.23 14.46 -10.42
C THR A 195 8.68 14.78 -10.74
N LEU A 196 8.95 15.38 -11.91
CA LEU A 196 10.26 15.91 -12.28
C LEU A 196 10.20 17.43 -12.35
N ARG A 197 11.09 18.10 -11.61
CA ARG A 197 11.21 19.56 -11.58
C ARG A 197 12.59 20.02 -12.00
N ASN A 198 12.67 21.02 -12.86
CA ASN A 198 13.90 21.76 -13.12
C ASN A 198 14.11 22.77 -11.97
N LEU A 199 15.18 22.58 -11.21
CA LEU A 199 15.54 23.44 -10.07
C LEU A 199 16.22 24.73 -10.51
N THR A 200 16.85 24.76 -11.68
CA THR A 200 17.45 25.97 -12.25
C THR A 200 16.39 26.99 -12.66
N THR A 201 15.32 26.52 -13.33
CA THR A 201 14.24 27.40 -13.82
C THR A 201 13.01 27.43 -12.91
N GLY A 202 12.89 26.48 -11.98
CA GLY A 202 11.76 26.32 -11.08
C GLY A 202 10.53 25.62 -11.69
N VAL A 203 10.59 25.23 -12.98
CA VAL A 203 9.46 24.65 -13.75
C VAL A 203 9.34 23.15 -13.52
N THR A 204 8.12 22.65 -13.31
CA THR A 204 7.80 21.22 -13.32
C THR A 204 7.72 20.73 -14.76
N LEU A 205 8.54 19.74 -15.11
CA LEU A 205 8.59 19.14 -16.45
C LEU A 205 7.68 17.92 -16.59
N LEU A 206 7.51 17.17 -15.50
CA LEU A 206 6.69 15.97 -15.48
C LEU A 206 5.88 15.93 -14.18
N ASN A 207 4.60 15.58 -14.31
CA ASN A 207 3.78 15.14 -13.21
C ASN A 207 2.96 13.94 -13.70
N TRP A 208 3.40 12.74 -13.35
CA TRP A 208 2.91 11.50 -13.91
C TRP A 208 2.25 10.65 -12.83
N SER A 209 0.94 10.42 -13.01
CA SER A 209 0.09 9.65 -12.10
C SER A 209 -0.76 8.69 -12.96
N PRO A 210 -0.21 7.56 -13.41
CA PRO A 210 -0.91 6.62 -14.27
C PRO A 210 -2.11 6.00 -13.54
N GLU A 211 -3.26 5.98 -14.20
CA GLU A 211 -4.53 5.53 -13.62
C GLU A 211 -4.48 4.08 -13.12
N ALA A 212 -3.78 3.19 -13.83
CA ALA A 212 -3.65 1.78 -13.45
C ALA A 212 -2.97 1.56 -12.07
N LEU A 213 -2.23 2.56 -11.58
CA LEU A 213 -1.52 2.52 -10.29
C LEU A 213 -2.15 3.43 -9.22
N ASN A 214 -3.31 4.02 -9.53
CA ASN A 214 -4.04 4.93 -8.65
C ASN A 214 -5.48 4.45 -8.53
N GLN A 215 -5.66 3.36 -7.80
CA GLN A 215 -6.92 2.64 -7.66
C GLN A 215 -7.32 2.56 -6.20
N GLY A 216 -8.62 2.64 -5.93
CA GLY A 216 -9.16 2.55 -4.59
C GLY A 216 -10.56 1.99 -4.61
N PHE A 217 -10.83 1.04 -3.73
CA PHE A 217 -12.15 0.46 -3.57
C PHE A 217 -12.57 0.49 -2.12
N GLN A 218 -13.87 0.58 -1.95
CA GLN A 218 -14.55 0.46 -0.69
C GLN A 218 -15.76 -0.42 -0.90
N SER A 219 -15.98 -1.36 0.02
CA SER A 219 -17.15 -2.22 0.07
C SER A 219 -17.73 -2.17 1.47
N THR A 220 -19.02 -1.86 1.57
CA THR A 220 -19.80 -1.92 2.82
C THR A 220 -20.79 -3.08 2.83
N GLY A 221 -20.91 -3.79 1.71
CA GLY A 221 -21.77 -4.94 1.49
C GLY A 221 -21.26 -5.80 0.32
N PHE A 222 -21.69 -7.05 0.25
CA PHE A 222 -21.15 -8.02 -0.72
C PHE A 222 -21.40 -7.64 -2.19
N ASP A 223 -22.40 -6.80 -2.46
CA ASP A 223 -22.77 -6.29 -3.77
C ASP A 223 -21.89 -5.11 -4.23
N GLU A 224 -21.07 -4.56 -3.35
CA GLU A 224 -20.11 -3.48 -3.62
C GLU A 224 -18.67 -4.00 -3.80
N ASN A 225 -18.48 -5.32 -3.73
CA ASN A 225 -17.16 -5.94 -3.84
C ASN A 225 -16.49 -5.61 -5.17
N ALA A 226 -15.22 -5.24 -5.09
CA ALA A 226 -14.45 -4.82 -6.25
C ALA A 226 -13.01 -5.35 -6.18
N LEU A 227 -12.45 -5.57 -7.37
CA LEU A 227 -11.09 -6.05 -7.56
C LEU A 227 -10.48 -5.36 -8.78
N HIS A 228 -9.24 -4.93 -8.62
CA HIS A 228 -8.35 -4.50 -9.69
C HIS A 228 -7.11 -5.37 -9.63
N ASP A 229 -6.80 -5.99 -10.75
CA ASP A 229 -5.59 -6.79 -10.97
C ASP A 229 -5.05 -6.38 -12.34
N SER A 230 -3.90 -5.72 -12.33
CA SER A 230 -3.30 -5.16 -13.53
C SER A 230 -1.79 -5.22 -13.43
N ALA A 231 -1.18 -5.81 -14.46
CA ALA A 231 0.25 -5.85 -14.61
C ALA A 231 0.64 -5.42 -16.03
N GLY A 232 1.80 -4.81 -16.16
CA GLY A 232 2.32 -4.43 -17.47
C GLY A 232 3.41 -3.38 -17.39
N THR A 233 3.72 -2.80 -18.55
CA THR A 233 4.68 -1.70 -18.67
C THR A 233 3.97 -0.48 -19.23
N ILE A 234 4.16 0.66 -18.58
CA ILE A 234 3.61 1.96 -18.98
C ILE A 234 4.74 2.96 -19.19
N LEU A 235 4.53 3.88 -20.13
CA LEU A 235 5.46 4.95 -20.46
C LEU A 235 4.88 6.29 -20.01
N SER A 236 5.73 7.15 -19.45
CA SER A 236 5.40 8.55 -19.25
C SER A 236 5.37 9.30 -20.59
N GLN A 237 4.83 10.52 -20.57
CA GLN A 237 5.06 11.46 -21.67
C GLN A 237 6.56 11.78 -21.81
N THR A 238 6.96 12.13 -23.04
CA THR A 238 8.31 12.60 -23.35
C THR A 238 8.56 13.96 -22.72
N ILE A 239 9.76 14.14 -22.17
CA ILE A 239 10.22 15.37 -21.55
C ILE A 239 11.60 15.78 -22.03
N GLY A 240 11.75 17.06 -22.35
CA GLY A 240 13.02 17.65 -22.75
C GLY A 240 13.84 18.10 -21.54
N VAL A 241 15.08 17.67 -21.47
CA VAL A 241 16.08 18.11 -20.50
C VAL A 241 17.18 18.90 -21.20
N VAL A 242 17.67 19.94 -20.54
CA VAL A 242 18.61 20.91 -21.10
C VAL A 242 19.95 20.74 -20.41
N ALA A 243 21.01 20.86 -21.20
CA ALA A 243 22.37 20.81 -20.68
C ALA A 243 22.62 21.84 -19.57
N ASN A 244 23.43 21.43 -18.58
CA ASN A 244 23.84 22.23 -17.42
C ASN A 244 22.73 22.68 -16.45
N ASN A 245 21.54 22.10 -16.51
CA ASN A 245 20.47 22.38 -15.54
C ASN A 245 20.43 21.38 -14.38
N ARG A 246 19.87 21.80 -13.25
CA ARG A 246 19.68 20.98 -12.05
C ARG A 246 18.25 20.45 -12.01
N TYR A 247 18.04 19.20 -11.62
CA TYR A 247 16.72 18.57 -11.64
C TYR A 247 16.42 17.79 -10.35
N SER A 248 15.14 17.75 -9.96
CA SER A 248 14.61 16.99 -8.82
C SER A 248 13.56 15.99 -9.29
N LEU A 249 13.76 14.70 -9.00
CA LEU A 249 12.80 13.62 -9.33
C LEU A 249 12.17 13.07 -8.05
N VAL A 250 10.90 13.33 -7.77
CA VAL A 250 10.21 12.81 -6.58
C VAL A 250 9.25 11.70 -6.97
N ILE A 251 9.23 10.59 -6.24
CA ILE A 251 8.34 9.45 -6.49
C ILE A 251 7.54 9.14 -5.21
N ASN A 252 6.24 8.97 -5.29
CA ASN A 252 5.44 8.56 -4.14
C ASN A 252 4.74 7.27 -4.50
N GLN A 253 4.81 6.28 -3.61
CA GLN A 253 4.13 5.00 -3.75
C GLN A 253 3.50 4.62 -2.41
N ALA A 254 2.23 4.26 -2.39
CA ALA A 254 1.58 3.84 -1.15
C ALA A 254 0.55 2.75 -1.42
N SER A 255 0.40 1.87 -0.44
CA SER A 255 -0.67 0.88 -0.33
C SER A 255 -1.35 1.03 1.04
N ASN A 256 -2.67 1.05 1.05
CA ASN A 256 -3.48 1.20 2.24
C ASN A 256 -4.59 0.16 2.25
N SER A 257 -4.92 -0.36 3.43
CA SER A 257 -6.04 -1.27 3.63
C SER A 257 -6.71 -0.98 4.96
N THR A 258 -8.03 -1.02 5.00
CA THR A 258 -8.80 -0.83 6.23
C THR A 258 -9.97 -1.80 6.26
N ILE A 259 -10.23 -2.37 7.42
CA ILE A 259 -11.39 -3.20 7.69
C ILE A 259 -12.06 -2.72 8.98
N GLN A 260 -13.39 -2.76 8.99
CA GLN A 260 -14.20 -2.54 10.17
C GLN A 260 -15.42 -3.45 10.06
N LEU A 261 -15.63 -4.24 11.10
CA LEU A 261 -16.78 -5.12 11.25
C LEU A 261 -17.38 -4.84 12.62
N GLN A 262 -18.37 -3.94 12.68
CA GLN A 262 -19.09 -3.68 13.91
C GLN A 262 -20.25 -4.66 14.02
N ALA A 263 -20.30 -5.38 15.15
CA ALA A 263 -21.53 -6.07 15.51
C ALA A 263 -22.52 -4.98 15.90
N VAL A 264 -23.66 -4.90 15.23
CA VAL A 264 -24.80 -4.19 15.83
C VAL A 264 -25.07 -4.88 17.16
N PRO A 265 -25.01 -4.16 18.30
CA PRO A 265 -25.27 -4.75 19.60
C PRO A 265 -26.59 -5.50 19.51
N GLU A 266 -26.59 -6.80 19.81
CA GLU A 266 -27.84 -7.54 19.88
C GLU A 266 -28.76 -6.75 20.80
N PRO A 267 -29.99 -6.43 20.37
CA PRO A 267 -30.81 -5.55 21.15
C PRO A 267 -31.07 -6.25 22.48
N GLU A 268 -30.75 -5.55 23.58
CA GLU A 268 -31.00 -5.95 24.98
C GLU A 268 -32.46 -6.42 25.22
N SER A 269 -33.34 -6.18 24.24
CA SER A 269 -34.69 -6.72 24.12
C SER A 269 -34.77 -8.26 24.21
N LEU A 270 -33.79 -9.04 23.70
CA LEU A 270 -33.81 -10.51 23.86
C LEU A 270 -33.59 -10.93 25.32
N LEU A 271 -32.72 -10.23 26.04
CA LEU A 271 -32.50 -10.43 27.48
C LEU A 271 -33.74 -10.02 28.30
N LEU A 272 -34.39 -8.91 27.91
CA LEU A 272 -35.64 -8.43 28.52
C LEU A 272 -36.82 -9.38 28.27
N VAL A 273 -36.93 -9.97 27.08
CA VAL A 273 -37.95 -10.98 26.76
C VAL A 273 -37.69 -12.27 27.55
N GLY A 274 -36.43 -12.70 27.68
CA GLY A 274 -36.05 -13.84 28.51
C GLY A 274 -36.36 -13.65 30.00
N LEU A 275 -36.03 -12.47 30.55
CA LEU A 275 -36.35 -12.10 31.93
C LEU A 275 -37.87 -11.93 32.14
N GLY A 276 -38.59 -11.39 31.16
CA GLY A 276 -40.04 -11.29 31.17
C GLY A 276 -40.73 -12.66 31.20
N LEU A 277 -40.25 -13.61 30.40
CA LEU A 277 -40.73 -15.00 30.40
C LEU A 277 -40.39 -15.75 31.70
N LEU A 278 -39.21 -15.51 32.27
CA LEU A 278 -38.82 -16.06 33.57
C LEU A 278 -39.73 -15.52 34.69
N ALA A 279 -40.00 -14.21 34.70
CA ALA A 279 -40.91 -13.58 35.65
C ALA A 279 -42.35 -14.12 35.52
N MET A 280 -42.82 -14.35 34.28
CA MET A 280 -44.12 -14.98 34.03
C MET A 280 -44.15 -16.46 34.44
N GLY A 281 -43.06 -17.21 34.26
CA GLY A 281 -42.95 -18.60 34.73
C GLY A 281 -42.98 -18.73 36.25
N VAL A 282 -42.29 -17.84 36.97
CA VAL A 282 -42.28 -17.81 38.45
C VAL A 282 -43.65 -17.41 39.01
N THR A 283 -44.33 -16.43 38.39
CA THR A 283 -45.67 -16.01 38.81
C THR A 283 -46.75 -17.05 38.49
N ALA A 284 -46.66 -17.75 37.35
CA ALA A 284 -47.55 -18.86 37.01
C ALA A 284 -47.42 -20.04 38.01
N ARG A 285 -46.20 -20.34 38.48
CA ARG A 285 -45.99 -21.37 39.51
C ARG A 285 -46.58 -20.97 40.87
N ARG A 286 -46.54 -19.68 41.21
CA ARG A 286 -47.09 -19.15 42.48
C ARG A 286 -48.62 -19.22 42.53
N LYS A 287 -49.32 -19.04 41.40
CA LYS A 287 -50.79 -19.18 41.30
C LYS A 287 -51.29 -20.63 41.35
N ARG A 288 -50.41 -21.62 41.15
CA ARG A 288 -50.79 -23.05 41.21
C ARG A 288 -50.62 -23.67 42.61
N LEU A 289 -50.01 -22.93 43.54
CA LEU A 289 -49.76 -23.33 44.93
C LEU A 289 -50.66 -22.57 45.94
N GLN A 290 -51.63 -21.81 45.45
CA GLN A 290 -52.76 -21.25 46.21
C GLN A 290 -54.03 -21.91 45.72
#